data_AF-A0A1H0YBF6-F1
#
_entry.id   AF-A0A1H0YBF6-F1
#
_cell.length_a   1.000
_cell.length_b   1.000
_cell.length_c   1.000
_cell.angle_alpha   90.00
_cell.angle_beta   90.00
_cell.angle_gamma   90.00
#
_symmetry.space_group_name_H-M   'P 1'
#
loop_
_entity.id
_entity.type
_entity.pdbx_description
1 polymer ?
#
loop_
_entity_poly.entity_id
_entity_poly.type
_entity_poly.pdbx_seq_one_letter_code
_entity_poly.pdbx_strand_id
1 'polypeptide(L)'
;MKKLFMCLALCLMSLSTFAQKEVTVKAGTLVPLQVVNYTKAADVKVGQKVAFRVSRDISVNGVTAIPYGTTVNGTVYEAKKSSWWGTKGRLGIKISEMFAPNGEMVPLANGDVYVTGKNRTPTAVIVFLFVWPGCFICGSKAELPVGYEIQANVAANTLVTVN
;
A
#
# COMPACT_ATOMS: atom_id res chain seq x y z
N MET A 1 37.45 41.96 -20.22
CA MET A 1 36.44 41.15 -20.95
C MET A 1 36.73 39.65 -20.94
N LYS A 2 37.99 39.18 -21.03
CA LYS A 2 38.33 37.73 -21.03
C LYS A 2 37.94 36.97 -19.75
N LYS A 3 38.02 37.60 -18.57
CA LYS A 3 37.65 36.96 -17.28
C LYS A 3 36.15 36.68 -17.15
N LEU A 4 35.31 37.50 -17.77
CA LEU A 4 33.84 37.32 -17.79
C LEU A 4 33.43 36.14 -18.67
N PHE A 5 34.13 35.95 -19.79
CA PHE A 5 33.92 34.83 -20.71
C PHE A 5 34.35 33.48 -20.10
N MET A 6 35.40 33.50 -19.28
CA MET A 6 35.91 32.30 -18.59
C MET A 6 34.96 31.82 -17.47
N CYS A 7 34.32 32.73 -16.74
CA CYS A 7 33.28 32.37 -15.75
C CYS A 7 32.00 31.82 -16.41
N LEU A 8 31.62 32.33 -17.59
CA LEU A 8 30.46 31.84 -18.32
C LEU A 8 30.69 30.41 -18.85
N ALA A 9 31.91 30.11 -19.31
CA ALA A 9 32.27 28.76 -19.76
C ALA A 9 32.34 27.74 -18.60
N LEU A 10 32.78 28.15 -17.41
CA LEU A 10 32.81 27.29 -16.21
C LEU A 10 31.41 26.97 -15.67
N CYS A 11 30.46 27.88 -15.86
CA CYS A 11 29.06 27.72 -15.45
C CYS A 11 28.28 26.75 -16.36
N LEU A 12 28.71 26.58 -17.61
CA LEU A 12 28.10 25.64 -18.57
C LEU A 12 28.56 24.19 -18.36
N MET A 13 29.76 23.99 -17.78
CA MET A 13 30.30 22.66 -17.48
C MET A 13 29.81 22.09 -16.13
N SER A 14 29.17 22.92 -15.30
CA SER A 14 28.61 22.54 -13.99
C SER A 14 27.13 22.13 -14.05
N LEU A 15 26.53 22.14 -15.25
CA LEU A 15 25.33 21.36 -15.55
C LEU A 15 25.72 19.89 -15.69
N SER A 16 26.25 19.34 -14.60
CA SER A 16 26.60 17.95 -14.44
C SER A 16 25.40 17.12 -14.86
N THR A 17 25.62 16.32 -15.89
CA THR A 17 24.77 15.23 -16.34
C THR A 17 24.24 14.48 -15.12
N PHE A 18 22.95 14.66 -14.80
CA PHE A 18 22.22 13.67 -14.03
C PHE A 18 22.21 12.43 -14.92
N ALA A 19 23.15 11.52 -14.66
CA ALA A 19 23.16 10.20 -15.29
C ALA A 19 21.98 9.42 -14.70
N GLN A 20 20.78 9.72 -15.20
CA GLN A 20 19.55 9.04 -14.85
C GLN A 20 19.72 7.59 -15.27
N LYS A 21 19.99 6.71 -14.30
CA LYS A 21 20.20 5.30 -14.59
C LYS A 21 18.81 4.71 -14.82
N GLU A 22 18.49 4.43 -16.07
CA GLU A 22 17.27 3.71 -16.44
C GLU A 22 17.34 2.29 -15.88
N VAL A 23 16.49 1.99 -14.90
CA VAL A 23 16.39 0.66 -14.31
C VAL A 23 15.03 0.08 -14.67
N THR A 24 15.05 -0.97 -15.47
CA THR A 24 13.84 -1.75 -15.75
C THR A 24 13.48 -2.57 -14.51
N VAL A 25 12.37 -2.21 -13.86
CA VAL A 25 11.71 -3.09 -12.89
C VAL A 25 11.02 -4.19 -13.68
N LYS A 26 11.37 -5.45 -13.41
CA LYS A 26 10.72 -6.58 -14.07
C LYS A 26 9.35 -6.84 -13.44
N ALA A 27 8.36 -7.18 -14.28
CA ALA A 27 7.13 -7.80 -13.84
C ALA A 27 7.45 -9.08 -13.07
N GLY A 28 6.75 -9.34 -11.98
CA GLY A 28 7.07 -10.46 -11.09
C GLY A 28 7.80 -10.06 -9.80
N THR A 29 8.28 -8.82 -9.69
CA THR A 29 9.01 -8.36 -8.49
C THR A 29 8.08 -8.28 -7.28
N LEU A 30 8.46 -8.96 -6.18
CA LEU A 30 7.72 -8.92 -4.91
C LEU A 30 8.00 -7.61 -4.18
N VAL A 31 6.94 -6.86 -3.93
CA VAL A 31 6.96 -5.58 -3.22
C VAL A 31 6.27 -5.77 -1.87
N PRO A 32 7.02 -5.73 -0.75
CA PRO A 32 6.41 -5.73 0.57
C PRO A 32 5.88 -4.32 0.88
N LEU A 33 4.62 -4.26 1.26
CA LEU A 33 3.84 -3.06 1.52
C LEU A 33 3.40 -3.07 2.96
N GLN A 34 3.29 -1.88 3.53
CA GLN A 34 2.88 -1.65 4.89
C GLN A 34 1.77 -0.62 4.93
N VAL A 35 0.78 -0.88 5.76
CA VAL A 35 -0.34 0.04 5.99
C VAL A 35 0.15 1.26 6.78
N VAL A 36 -0.06 2.45 6.22
CA VAL A 36 0.30 3.73 6.87
C VAL A 36 -0.76 4.15 7.87
N ASN A 37 -2.04 4.04 7.48
CA ASN A 37 -3.16 4.54 8.26
C ASN A 37 -3.98 3.39 8.81
N TYR A 38 -4.26 3.46 10.11
CA TYR A 38 -5.17 2.54 10.78
C TYR A 38 -6.53 2.59 10.09
N THR A 39 -6.98 1.45 9.56
CA THR A 39 -8.18 1.39 8.73
C THR A 39 -9.20 0.41 9.31
N LYS A 40 -10.36 0.93 9.72
CA LYS A 40 -11.49 0.14 10.21
C LYS A 40 -12.53 -0.05 9.12
N ALA A 41 -13.08 -1.26 9.02
CA ALA A 41 -14.20 -1.56 8.11
C ALA A 41 -15.47 -0.72 8.37
N ALA A 42 -15.61 -0.15 9.57
CA ALA A 42 -16.72 0.71 9.95
C ALA A 42 -16.59 2.16 9.43
N ASP A 43 -15.35 2.61 9.20
CA ASP A 43 -15.03 4.00 8.89
C ASP A 43 -14.76 4.20 7.38
N VAL A 44 -14.49 3.12 6.65
CA VAL A 44 -14.22 3.16 5.21
C VAL A 44 -15.41 2.74 4.37
N LYS A 45 -15.48 3.31 3.16
CA LYS A 45 -16.48 2.98 2.14
C LYS A 45 -15.84 2.28 0.96
N VAL A 46 -16.64 1.48 0.25
CA VAL A 46 -16.23 0.89 -1.04
C VAL A 46 -15.89 2.01 -2.01
N GLY A 47 -14.78 1.87 -2.73
CA GLY A 47 -14.22 2.88 -3.65
C GLY A 47 -13.27 3.88 -2.99
N GLN A 48 -13.12 3.87 -1.66
CA GLN A 48 -12.17 4.74 -0.98
C GLN A 48 -10.73 4.32 -1.27
N LYS A 49 -9.86 5.31 -1.49
CA LYS A 49 -8.41 5.08 -1.63
C LYS A 49 -7.74 5.03 -0.25
N VAL A 50 -6.90 4.03 -0.04
CA VAL A 50 -6.10 3.84 1.17
C VAL A 50 -4.63 3.88 0.77
N ALA A 51 -3.85 4.67 1.51
CA ALA A 51 -2.42 4.82 1.27
C ALA A 51 -1.62 3.73 2.02
N PHE A 52 -0.71 3.11 1.28
CA PHE A 52 0.27 2.14 1.73
C PHE A 52 1.67 2.69 1.43
N ARG A 53 2.67 2.15 2.13
CA ARG A 53 4.08 2.44 1.89
C ARG A 53 4.87 1.17 1.65
N VAL A 54 5.89 1.24 0.82
CA VAL A 54 6.83 0.12 0.65
C VAL A 54 7.66 -0.04 1.94
N SER A 55 7.71 -1.27 2.48
CA SER A 55 8.39 -1.56 3.75
C SER A 55 9.87 -1.92 3.59
N ARG A 56 10.33 -2.21 2.37
CA ARG A 56 11.72 -2.56 2.08
C ARG A 56 12.18 -2.01 0.74
N ASP A 57 13.42 -1.55 0.68
CA ASP A 57 14.08 -1.20 -0.59
C ASP A 57 14.16 -2.42 -1.52
N ILE A 58 13.83 -2.21 -2.79
CA ILE A 58 13.90 -3.24 -3.82
C ILE A 58 14.92 -2.79 -4.86
N SER A 59 16.06 -3.45 -4.84
CA SER A 59 17.13 -3.26 -5.81
C SER A 59 17.00 -4.24 -6.98
N VAL A 60 17.05 -3.73 -8.20
CA VAL A 60 17.13 -4.53 -9.43
C VAL A 60 18.48 -4.25 -10.07
N ASN A 61 19.27 -5.29 -10.36
CA ASN A 61 20.61 -5.18 -10.97
C ASN A 61 21.57 -4.24 -10.22
N GLY A 62 21.52 -4.25 -8.88
CA GLY A 62 22.40 -3.42 -8.03
C GLY A 62 22.02 -1.94 -7.97
N VAL A 63 20.83 -1.56 -8.46
CA VAL A 63 20.28 -0.20 -8.35
C VAL A 63 18.93 -0.26 -7.64
N THR A 64 18.72 0.60 -6.65
CA THR A 64 17.44 0.71 -5.93
C THR A 64 16.36 1.25 -6.87
N ALA A 65 15.51 0.36 -7.36
CA ALA A 65 14.45 0.74 -8.29
C ALA A 65 13.21 1.26 -7.55
N ILE A 66 12.93 0.70 -6.37
CA ILE A 66 11.82 1.11 -5.51
C ILE A 66 12.36 1.33 -4.11
N PRO A 67 12.50 2.58 -3.65
CA PRO A 67 12.96 2.85 -2.30
C PRO A 67 11.86 2.58 -1.27
N TYR A 68 12.28 2.36 -0.03
CA TYR A 68 11.46 2.35 1.15
C TYR A 68 10.63 3.64 1.24
N GLY A 69 9.38 3.52 1.67
CA GLY A 69 8.49 4.66 1.83
C GLY A 69 7.83 5.15 0.54
N THR A 70 8.10 4.50 -0.61
CA THR A 70 7.36 4.73 -1.86
C THR A 70 5.85 4.62 -1.61
N THR A 71 5.09 5.59 -2.10
CA THR A 71 3.65 5.68 -1.84
C THR A 71 2.88 4.77 -2.79
N VAL A 72 1.99 3.96 -2.22
CA VAL A 72 1.17 2.99 -2.94
C VAL A 72 -0.29 3.23 -2.63
N ASN A 73 -1.13 3.25 -3.66
CA ASN A 73 -2.57 3.46 -3.51
C ASN A 73 -3.32 2.15 -3.73
N GLY A 74 -4.13 1.79 -2.73
CA GLY A 74 -5.11 0.72 -2.84
C GLY A 74 -6.52 1.26 -2.80
N THR A 75 -7.45 0.54 -3.43
CA THR A 75 -8.87 0.87 -3.46
C THR A 75 -9.64 -0.18 -2.66
N VAL A 76 -10.53 0.28 -1.77
CA VAL A 76 -11.40 -0.61 -0.99
C VAL A 76 -12.47 -1.20 -1.91
N TYR A 77 -12.53 -2.52 -2.06
CA TYR A 77 -13.58 -3.19 -2.85
C TYR A 77 -14.69 -3.78 -1.98
N GLU A 78 -14.43 -4.08 -0.70
CA GLU A 78 -15.45 -4.53 0.25
C GLU A 78 -15.27 -3.82 1.59
N ALA A 79 -16.31 -3.16 2.08
CA ALA A 79 -16.36 -2.59 3.43
C ALA A 79 -17.71 -2.91 4.06
N LYS A 80 -17.72 -3.86 5.01
CA LYS A 80 -18.89 -4.22 5.79
C LYS A 80 -18.63 -4.00 7.26
N LYS A 81 -19.44 -3.13 7.87
CA LYS A 81 -19.44 -2.88 9.31
C LYS A 81 -19.98 -4.09 10.06
N SER A 82 -19.44 -4.36 11.26
CA SER A 82 -19.99 -5.35 12.18
C SER A 82 -21.35 -4.88 12.71
N SER A 83 -22.37 -5.75 12.65
CA SER A 83 -23.69 -5.45 13.20
C SER A 83 -23.84 -6.01 14.61
N TRP A 84 -24.74 -5.38 15.37
CA TRP A 84 -25.20 -5.85 16.67
C TRP A 84 -25.85 -7.25 16.55
N TRP A 85 -26.43 -7.58 15.40
CA TRP A 85 -26.98 -8.93 15.12
C TRP A 85 -25.93 -10.01 14.77
N GLY A 86 -24.77 -9.99 15.45
CA GLY A 86 -23.72 -10.99 15.26
C GLY A 86 -23.04 -11.01 13.88
N THR A 87 -23.34 -10.06 12.99
CA THR A 87 -22.71 -10.00 11.66
C THR A 87 -21.27 -9.52 11.79
N LYS A 88 -20.32 -10.32 11.30
CA LYS A 88 -18.89 -10.00 11.29
C LYS A 88 -18.56 -8.86 10.33
N GLY A 89 -17.64 -7.98 10.74
CA GLY A 89 -17.07 -6.99 9.83
C GLY A 89 -16.19 -7.65 8.75
N ARG A 90 -16.17 -7.07 7.55
CA ARG A 90 -15.32 -7.51 6.44
C ARG A 90 -14.67 -6.28 5.79
N LEU A 91 -13.39 -6.39 5.48
CA LEU A 91 -12.63 -5.36 4.78
C LEU A 91 -11.79 -6.00 3.68
N GLY A 92 -12.03 -5.59 2.45
CA GLY A 92 -11.29 -5.99 1.27
C GLY A 92 -10.67 -4.77 0.61
N ILE A 93 -9.34 -4.77 0.46
CA ILE A 93 -8.59 -3.70 -0.21
C ILE A 93 -7.78 -4.31 -1.33
N LYS A 94 -7.87 -3.70 -2.51
CA LYS A 94 -7.13 -4.09 -3.70
C LYS A 94 -6.09 -3.03 -4.01
N ILE A 95 -4.81 -3.40 -4.01
CA ILE A 95 -3.72 -2.52 -4.42
C ILE A 95 -3.67 -2.48 -5.95
N SER A 96 -3.66 -1.28 -6.52
CA SER A 96 -3.72 -1.09 -7.99
C SER A 96 -2.48 -0.40 -8.54
N GLU A 97 -1.99 0.63 -7.84
CA GLU A 97 -0.99 1.54 -8.39
C GLU A 97 0.03 1.93 -7.32
N MET A 98 1.30 2.01 -7.71
CA MET A 98 2.34 2.67 -6.92
C MET A 98 2.97 3.82 -7.69
N PHE A 99 3.43 4.83 -6.96
CA PHE A 99 4.15 5.97 -7.50
C PHE A 99 5.62 5.83 -7.16
N ALA A 100 6.44 5.54 -8.17
CA ALA A 100 7.88 5.49 -8.03
C ALA A 100 8.44 6.89 -7.64
N PRO A 101 9.66 6.97 -7.07
CA PRO A 101 10.25 8.24 -6.65
C PRO A 101 10.44 9.25 -7.80
N ASN A 102 10.46 8.79 -9.05
CA ASN A 102 10.47 9.62 -10.26
C ASN A 102 9.09 10.19 -10.64
N GLY A 103 8.03 9.84 -9.90
CA GLY A 103 6.65 10.23 -10.20
C GLY A 103 5.95 9.33 -11.22
N GLU A 104 6.62 8.27 -11.70
CA GLU A 104 6.03 7.33 -12.65
C GLU A 104 5.05 6.38 -11.95
N MET A 105 3.93 6.14 -12.63
CA MET A 105 2.92 5.20 -12.16
C MET A 105 3.32 3.78 -12.56
N VAL A 106 3.60 2.94 -11.58
CA VAL A 106 3.87 1.52 -11.80
C VAL A 106 2.64 0.71 -11.39
N PRO A 107 2.02 -0.05 -12.30
CA PRO A 107 0.88 -0.89 -11.97
C PRO A 107 1.31 -2.08 -11.14
N LEU A 108 0.58 -2.32 -10.04
CA LEU A 108 0.77 -3.49 -9.18
C LEU A 108 -0.37 -4.49 -9.41
N ALA A 109 -0.03 -5.78 -9.37
CA ALA A 109 -0.95 -6.90 -9.44
C ALA A 109 -0.80 -7.78 -8.19
N ASN A 110 -1.84 -8.58 -7.89
CA ASN A 110 -1.82 -9.56 -6.80
C ASN A 110 -1.57 -8.98 -5.39
N GLY A 111 -1.91 -7.72 -5.15
CA GLY A 111 -1.92 -7.11 -3.82
C GLY A 111 -3.33 -7.02 -3.25
N ASP A 112 -4.01 -8.15 -3.06
CA ASP A 112 -5.35 -8.19 -2.48
C ASP A 112 -5.26 -8.50 -0.99
N VAL A 113 -5.85 -7.63 -0.18
CA VAL A 113 -5.88 -7.74 1.28
C VAL A 113 -7.29 -8.00 1.72
N TYR A 114 -7.52 -9.16 2.32
CA TYR A 114 -8.81 -9.52 2.88
C TYR A 114 -8.72 -9.72 4.39
N VAL A 115 -9.23 -8.74 5.14
CA VAL A 115 -9.32 -8.82 6.60
C VAL A 115 -10.75 -9.13 7.01
N THR A 116 -10.91 -10.24 7.72
CA THR A 116 -12.18 -10.63 8.33
C THR A 116 -12.08 -10.55 9.85
N GLY A 117 -13.08 -9.96 10.50
CA GLY A 117 -13.15 -9.95 11.97
C GLY A 117 -13.24 -11.37 12.54
N LYS A 118 -12.51 -11.66 13.62
CA LYS A 118 -12.45 -12.99 14.25
C LYS A 118 -13.84 -13.55 14.56
N ASN A 119 -14.20 -14.73 14.07
CA ASN A 119 -15.52 -15.34 14.31
C ASN A 119 -15.69 -15.65 15.82
N ARG A 120 -16.44 -14.82 16.56
CA ARG A 120 -16.89 -15.12 17.93
C ARG A 120 -18.31 -15.73 17.97
N THR A 121 -18.84 -16.11 16.82
CA THR A 121 -20.16 -16.74 16.66
C THR A 121 -20.40 -17.99 17.53
N PRO A 122 -19.46 -18.93 17.75
CA PRO A 122 -19.72 -20.07 18.63
C PRO A 122 -19.87 -19.65 20.11
N THR A 123 -19.10 -18.67 20.57
CA THR A 123 -19.24 -18.08 21.92
C THR A 123 -20.58 -17.37 22.10
N ALA A 124 -21.08 -16.74 21.04
CA ALA A 124 -22.35 -16.03 21.07
C ALA A 124 -23.52 -16.99 21.33
N VAL A 125 -23.51 -18.15 20.68
CA VAL A 125 -24.55 -19.18 20.82
C VAL A 125 -24.56 -19.77 22.23
N ILE A 126 -23.39 -20.01 22.83
CA ILE A 126 -23.28 -20.55 24.20
C ILE A 126 -23.79 -19.53 25.23
N VAL A 127 -23.44 -18.25 25.09
CA VAL A 127 -23.90 -17.19 26.01
C VAL A 127 -25.39 -16.90 25.84
N PHE A 128 -25.95 -17.02 24.62
CA PHE A 128 -27.38 -16.85 24.36
C PHE A 128 -28.25 -17.91 25.07
N LEU A 129 -27.72 -19.12 25.27
CA LEU A 129 -28.40 -20.22 25.97
C LEU A 129 -28.49 -20.00 27.49
N PHE A 130 -27.58 -19.21 28.07
CA PHE A 130 -27.48 -19.00 29.52
C PHE A 130 -27.86 -17.59 30.00
N VAL A 131 -27.84 -16.58 29.12
CA VAL A 131 -28.06 -15.18 29.51
C VAL A 131 -29.13 -14.55 28.60
N TRP A 132 -30.35 -14.46 29.10
CA TRP A 132 -31.42 -13.69 28.48
C TRP A 132 -31.28 -12.20 28.87
N PRO A 133 -31.30 -11.23 27.93
CA PRO A 133 -31.47 -11.35 26.48
C PRO A 133 -30.11 -11.29 25.77
N GLY A 134 -29.67 -12.40 25.18
CA GLY A 134 -28.42 -12.52 24.41
C GLY A 134 -28.38 -11.73 23.09
N CYS A 135 -29.26 -10.75 22.91
CA CYS A 135 -29.35 -9.93 21.71
C CYS A 135 -28.17 -8.95 21.55
N PHE A 136 -27.30 -8.78 22.56
CA PHE A 136 -26.20 -7.79 22.59
C PHE A 136 -24.82 -8.25 22.12
N ILE A 137 -24.73 -9.37 21.43
CA ILE A 137 -23.42 -9.91 21.02
C ILE A 137 -23.00 -9.26 19.70
N CYS A 138 -22.40 -8.08 19.82
CA CYS A 138 -21.81 -7.36 18.70
C CYS A 138 -20.78 -8.24 17.97
N GLY A 139 -20.93 -8.34 16.64
CA GLY A 139 -19.95 -9.02 15.80
C GLY A 139 -18.55 -8.38 15.90
N SER A 140 -17.50 -9.19 15.73
CA SER A 140 -16.12 -8.71 15.78
C SER A 140 -15.85 -7.70 14.66
N LYS A 141 -15.17 -6.62 15.01
CA LYS A 141 -14.77 -5.55 14.08
C LYS A 141 -13.62 -6.04 13.20
N ALA A 142 -13.68 -5.75 11.90
CA ALA A 142 -12.56 -5.94 10.99
C ALA A 142 -11.72 -4.66 11.00
N GLU A 143 -10.48 -4.80 11.44
CA GLU A 143 -9.54 -3.69 11.63
C GLU A 143 -8.22 -4.08 10.98
N LEU A 144 -7.65 -3.15 10.22
CA LEU A 144 -6.35 -3.28 9.59
C LEU A 144 -5.36 -2.40 10.40
N PRO A 145 -4.50 -3.01 11.25
CA PRO A 145 -3.58 -2.25 12.07
C PRO A 145 -2.50 -1.58 11.22
N VAL A 146 -1.98 -0.46 11.72
CA VAL A 146 -0.77 0.16 11.15
C VAL A 146 0.36 -0.86 11.24
N GLY A 147 1.13 -0.97 10.17
CA GLY A 147 2.25 -1.88 10.15
C GLY A 147 1.97 -3.27 9.58
N TYR A 148 0.72 -3.57 9.20
CA TYR A 148 0.36 -4.84 8.57
C TYR A 148 1.10 -4.99 7.23
N GLU A 149 1.92 -6.04 7.12
CA GLU A 149 2.72 -6.32 5.93
C GLU A 149 1.91 -7.11 4.91
N ILE A 150 1.94 -6.64 3.66
CA ILE A 150 1.25 -7.21 2.52
C ILE A 150 2.28 -7.37 1.42
N GLN A 151 2.22 -8.45 0.65
CA GLN A 151 3.06 -8.58 -0.53
C GLN A 151 2.20 -8.32 -1.77
N ALA A 152 2.68 -7.43 -2.63
CA ALA A 152 2.13 -7.21 -3.96
C ALA A 152 3.19 -7.52 -5.02
N ASN A 153 2.76 -7.78 -6.24
CA ASN A 153 3.66 -8.05 -7.36
C ASN A 153 3.60 -6.89 -8.37
N VAL A 154 4.72 -6.57 -9.02
CA VAL A 154 4.74 -5.63 -10.13
C VAL A 154 4.10 -6.28 -11.37
N ALA A 155 3.06 -5.64 -11.92
CA ALA A 155 2.26 -6.20 -13.01
C ALA A 155 2.94 -6.10 -14.39
N ALA A 156 3.74 -5.05 -14.60
CA ALA A 156 4.34 -4.75 -15.90
C ALA A 156 5.81 -4.38 -15.76
N ASN A 157 6.59 -4.63 -16.81
CA ASN A 157 7.96 -4.13 -16.87
C ASN A 157 7.89 -2.60 -16.99
N THR A 158 8.43 -1.88 -16.00
CA THR A 158 8.41 -0.41 -16.01
C THR A 158 9.83 0.13 -15.90
N LEU A 159 10.15 1.11 -16.73
CA LEU A 159 11.46 1.76 -16.79
C LEU A 159 11.54 2.86 -15.75
N VAL A 160 11.86 2.49 -14.51
CA VAL A 160 12.04 3.48 -13.46
C VAL A 160 13.40 4.14 -13.65
N THR A 161 13.39 5.44 -13.92
CA THR A 161 14.63 6.22 -13.94
C THR A 161 15.01 6.64 -12.54
N VAL A 162 16.17 6.17 -12.08
CA VAL A 162 16.73 6.49 -10.76
C VAL A 162 17.72 7.64 -10.94
N ASN A 163 17.50 8.74 -10.21
CA ASN A 163 18.44 9.86 -10.09
C ASN A 163 19.46 9.63 -8.98
#